data_AF-A0A948VU86-F1
#
_entry.id   AF-A0A948VU86-F1
#
_cell.length_a   1.000
_cell.length_b   1.000
_cell.length_c   1.000
_cell.angle_alpha   90.00
_cell.angle_beta   90.00
_cell.angle_gamma   90.00
#
_symmetry.space_group_name_H-M   'P 1'
#
loop_
_entity.id
_entity.type
_entity.pdbx_description
1 polymer ?
#
loop_
_entity_poly.entity_id
_entity_poly.type
_entity_poly.pdbx_seq_one_letter_code
_entity_poly.pdbx_strand_id
1 'polypeptide(L)'
;MITPFLVLLMAILLFGLGGMATIWLFLRWRRVARSKTPPEGAVAETSSFHWSYVILPTAVLVLSIILVAYFYRLLPGEVAYHFKTDGSPDRWFGRGVITAWMLVPQFFLTLLAVTVTMGIARMGVLSQSPNGGSIKPGNVLALMGNMIGLPQLVIGFAMLDIFSYNSYGIHLLPLWVFALIVMGAGGVILGIIMVSVARRARRALSS
;
A
#
# COMPACT_ATOMS: atom_id res chain seq x y z
N MET A 1 -24.38 18.11 13.52
CA MET A 1 -23.31 18.86 12.84
C MET A 1 -21.90 18.65 13.44
N ILE A 2 -21.74 18.00 14.60
CA ILE A 2 -20.43 17.81 15.28
C ILE A 2 -19.61 16.64 14.69
N THR A 3 -20.28 15.61 14.16
CA THR A 3 -19.68 14.40 13.58
C THR A 3 -18.76 14.64 12.36
N PRO A 4 -19.10 15.46 11.33
CA PRO A 4 -18.18 15.70 10.22
C PRO A 4 -16.92 16.48 10.63
N PHE A 5 -17.02 17.34 11.66
CA PHE A 5 -15.89 18.12 12.16
C PHE A 5 -14.88 17.24 12.91
N LEU A 6 -15.36 16.30 13.73
CA LEU A 6 -14.51 15.31 14.40
C LEU A 6 -13.78 14.38 13.42
N VAL A 7 -14.44 13.98 12.34
CA VAL A 7 -13.82 13.15 11.29
C VAL A 7 -12.74 13.92 10.54
N LEU A 8 -13.00 15.18 10.17
CA LEU A 8 -12.01 16.05 9.55
C LEU A 8 -10.81 16.28 10.49
N LEU A 9 -11.08 16.52 11.77
CA LEU A 9 -10.05 16.70 12.80
C LEU A 9 -9.21 15.42 13.00
N MET A 10 -9.85 14.25 13.06
CA MET A 10 -9.14 12.96 13.12
C MET A 10 -8.31 12.71 11.86
N ALA A 11 -8.82 13.04 10.67
CA ALA A 11 -8.06 12.92 9.43
C ALA A 11 -6.84 13.85 9.45
N ILE A 12 -7.00 15.11 9.86
CA ILE A 12 -5.89 16.07 10.02
C ILE A 12 -4.89 15.60 11.08
N LEU A 13 -5.36 15.04 12.20
CA LEU A 13 -4.49 14.51 13.25
C LEU A 13 -3.74 13.26 12.79
N LEU A 14 -4.40 12.35 12.06
CA LEU A 14 -3.77 11.14 11.51
C LEU A 14 -2.77 11.47 10.40
N PHE A 15 -3.09 12.42 9.52
CA PHE A 15 -2.15 12.93 8.51
C PHE A 15 -1.03 13.77 9.12
N GLY A 16 -1.34 14.56 10.15
CA GLY A 16 -0.38 15.38 10.88
C GLY A 16 0.60 14.53 11.66
N LEU A 17 0.11 13.55 12.44
CA LEU A 17 0.93 12.63 13.21
C LEU A 17 1.64 11.60 12.33
N GLY A 18 0.96 11.02 11.34
CA GLY A 18 1.56 10.09 10.38
C GLY A 18 2.58 10.76 9.46
N GLY A 19 2.27 11.97 9.00
CA GLY A 19 3.16 12.84 8.23
C GLY A 19 4.36 13.32 9.05
N MET A 20 4.15 13.76 10.29
CA MET A 20 5.24 14.10 11.20
C MET A 20 6.09 12.89 11.54
N ALA A 21 5.51 11.72 11.79
CA ALA A 21 6.26 10.50 12.10
C ALA A 21 7.12 10.05 10.91
N THR A 22 6.59 10.13 9.69
CA THR A 22 7.34 9.80 8.46
C THR A 22 8.44 10.82 8.17
N ILE A 23 8.17 12.13 8.29
CA ILE A 23 9.17 13.20 8.17
C ILE A 23 10.24 13.05 9.26
N TRP A 24 9.85 12.78 10.50
CA TRP A 24 10.75 12.62 11.63
C TRP A 24 11.63 11.38 11.47
N LEU A 25 11.07 10.24 11.05
CA LEU A 25 11.84 9.03 10.70
C LEU A 25 12.81 9.32 9.57
N PHE A 26 12.38 10.01 8.50
CA PHE A 26 13.24 10.39 7.40
C PHE A 26 14.41 11.29 7.84
N LEU A 27 14.15 12.30 8.67
CA LEU A 27 15.18 13.20 9.22
C LEU A 27 16.11 12.49 10.21
N ARG A 28 15.58 11.58 11.02
CA ARG A 28 16.36 10.73 11.93
C ARG A 28 17.29 9.82 11.13
N TRP A 29 16.79 9.19 10.07
CA TRP A 29 17.57 8.31 9.20
C TRP A 29 18.64 9.06 8.42
N ARG A 30 18.35 10.29 7.96
CA ARG A 30 19.36 11.17 7.33
C ARG A 30 20.51 11.50 8.28
N ARG A 31 20.22 11.70 9.58
CA ARG A 31 21.26 11.94 10.59
C ARG A 31 22.14 10.70 10.83
N VAL A 32 21.53 9.52 10.92
CA VAL A 32 22.26 8.24 11.12
C VAL A 32 23.13 7.88 9.90
N ALA A 33 22.67 8.16 8.69
CA ALA A 33 23.46 7.94 7.47
C ALA A 33 24.64 8.92 7.35
N ARG A 34 24.50 10.15 7.86
CA ARG A 34 25.59 11.15 7.87
C ARG A 34 26.65 10.92 8.94
N SER A 35 26.34 10.19 10.01
CA SER A 35 27.29 9.93 11.10
C SER A 35 28.27 8.78 10.82
N LYS A 36 28.05 8.01 9.76
CA LYS A 36 29.03 7.02 9.27
C LYS A 36 29.89 7.70 8.21
N THR A 37 31.06 8.19 8.59
CA THR A 37 32.11 8.56 7.64
C THR A 37 32.40 7.34 6.74
N PRO A 38 32.31 7.47 5.41
CA PRO A 38 32.64 6.36 4.52
C PRO A 38 34.12 6.00 4.70
N PRO A 39 34.50 4.72 4.78
CA PRO A 39 35.90 4.33 4.69
C PRO A 39 36.45 4.79 3.33
N GLU A 40 37.58 5.47 3.39
CA GLU A 40 38.32 6.00 2.25
C GLU A 40 38.58 4.85 1.25
N GLY A 41 37.94 4.91 0.08
CA GLY A 41 38.10 3.92 -1.00
C GLY A 41 36.94 2.95 -1.25
N ALA A 42 35.88 2.93 -0.43
CA ALA A 42 34.69 2.13 -0.75
C ALA A 42 33.78 2.88 -1.73
N VAL A 43 33.79 2.50 -3.01
CA VAL A 43 32.72 2.86 -3.96
C VAL A 43 31.46 2.15 -3.48
N ALA A 44 30.73 2.79 -2.57
CA ALA A 44 29.42 2.34 -2.13
C ALA A 44 28.50 2.44 -3.35
N GLU A 45 28.25 1.32 -4.03
CA GLU A 45 27.11 1.21 -4.92
C GLU A 45 25.84 1.36 -4.08
N THR A 46 25.44 2.61 -3.87
CA THR A 46 24.15 2.95 -3.28
C THR A 46 23.09 2.34 -4.20
N SER A 47 22.35 1.33 -3.72
CA SER A 47 21.24 0.79 -4.50
C SER A 47 20.24 1.92 -4.70
N SER A 48 20.13 2.39 -5.93
CA SER A 48 19.24 3.49 -6.27
C SER A 48 17.79 3.03 -6.09
N PHE A 49 16.93 3.93 -5.62
CA PHE A 49 15.52 3.63 -5.49
C PHE A 49 14.92 3.45 -6.89
N HIS A 50 14.19 2.35 -7.10
CA HIS A 50 13.45 2.09 -8.34
C HIS A 50 11.95 2.17 -8.08
N TRP A 51 11.21 2.87 -8.95
CA TRP A 51 9.75 3.01 -8.87
C TRP A 51 9.00 1.68 -8.96
N SER A 52 9.61 0.66 -9.55
CA SER A 52 9.06 -0.70 -9.57
C SER A 52 8.80 -1.25 -8.16
N TYR A 53 9.44 -0.71 -7.12
CA TYR A 53 9.24 -1.17 -5.74
C TYR A 53 7.87 -0.84 -5.16
N VAL A 54 7.20 0.18 -5.68
CA VAL A 54 5.94 0.72 -5.13
C VAL A 54 4.90 0.97 -6.22
N ILE A 55 5.05 0.33 -7.38
CA ILE A 55 4.18 0.55 -8.53
C ILE A 55 2.72 0.18 -8.23
N LEU A 56 2.49 -0.94 -7.54
CA LEU A 56 1.15 -1.42 -7.22
C LEU A 56 0.40 -0.47 -6.27
N PRO A 57 0.91 -0.14 -5.06
CA PRO A 57 0.20 0.80 -4.17
C PRO A 57 0.01 2.18 -4.81
N THR A 58 0.99 2.65 -5.58
CA THR A 58 0.87 3.94 -6.30
C THR A 58 -0.23 3.89 -7.37
N ALA A 59 -0.26 2.82 -8.18
CA ALA A 59 -1.28 2.66 -9.22
C ALA A 59 -2.69 2.56 -8.62
N VAL A 60 -2.85 1.82 -7.51
CA VAL A 60 -4.13 1.72 -6.82
C VAL A 60 -4.56 3.08 -6.25
N LEU A 61 -3.64 3.85 -5.66
CA LEU A 61 -3.94 5.19 -5.14
C LEU A 61 -4.40 6.12 -6.28
N VAL A 62 -3.68 6.13 -7.40
CA VAL A 62 -4.04 6.94 -8.57
C VAL A 62 -5.42 6.54 -9.09
N LEU A 63 -5.69 5.24 -9.20
CA LEU A 63 -7.00 4.75 -9.60
C LEU A 63 -8.10 5.23 -8.63
N SER A 64 -7.87 5.16 -7.33
CA SER A 64 -8.84 5.64 -6.34
C SER A 64 -9.06 7.16 -6.39
N ILE A 65 -8.03 7.95 -6.68
CA ILE A 65 -8.20 9.39 -6.93
C ILE A 65 -9.07 9.63 -8.18
N ILE A 66 -8.83 8.89 -9.26
CA ILE A 66 -9.65 8.97 -10.48
C ILE A 66 -11.11 8.60 -10.18
N LEU A 67 -11.34 7.55 -9.40
CA LEU A 67 -12.68 7.14 -8.99
C LEU A 67 -13.39 8.26 -8.21
N VAL A 68 -12.72 8.93 -7.26
CA VAL A 68 -13.31 10.10 -6.58
C VAL A 68 -13.62 11.22 -7.57
N ALA A 69 -12.65 11.59 -8.40
CA ALA A 69 -12.82 12.71 -9.32
C ALA A 69 -14.04 12.51 -10.25
N TYR A 70 -14.26 11.27 -10.69
CA TYR A 70 -15.39 10.91 -11.54
C TYR A 70 -16.71 10.77 -10.75
N PHE A 71 -16.74 9.91 -9.72
CA PHE A 71 -17.98 9.53 -9.04
C PHE A 71 -18.47 10.54 -8.01
N TYR A 72 -17.59 11.37 -7.42
CA TYR A 72 -17.98 12.24 -6.31
C TYR A 72 -19.15 13.19 -6.65
N ARG A 73 -19.23 13.62 -7.91
CA ARG A 73 -20.33 14.47 -8.40
C ARG A 73 -21.62 13.70 -8.61
N LEU A 74 -21.54 12.40 -8.87
CA LEU A 74 -22.67 11.50 -9.06
C LEU A 74 -23.22 10.99 -7.73
N LEU A 75 -22.42 11.03 -6.65
CA LEU A 75 -22.83 10.50 -5.36
C LEU A 75 -23.91 11.37 -4.70
N PRO A 76 -25.00 10.75 -4.19
CA PRO A 76 -25.99 11.41 -3.36
C PRO A 76 -25.37 11.97 -2.07
N GLY A 77 -26.09 12.86 -1.37
CA GLY A 77 -25.60 13.46 -0.13
C GLY A 77 -25.24 12.42 0.95
N GLU A 78 -26.00 11.33 0.99
CA GLU A 78 -25.78 10.15 1.82
C GLU A 78 -25.55 8.93 0.95
N VAL A 79 -24.57 8.10 1.33
CA VAL A 79 -24.07 6.97 0.56
C VAL A 79 -24.23 5.71 1.39
N ALA A 80 -24.85 4.69 0.81
CA ALA A 80 -24.91 3.35 1.38
C ALA A 80 -23.51 2.72 1.33
N TYR A 81 -22.98 2.29 2.48
CA TYR A 81 -21.62 1.75 2.57
C TYR A 81 -21.56 0.32 3.12
N HIS A 82 -22.65 -0.17 3.70
CA HIS A 82 -22.76 -1.53 4.21
C HIS A 82 -23.96 -2.21 3.56
N PHE A 83 -23.73 -3.41 3.05
CA PHE A 83 -24.70 -4.21 2.33
C PHE A 83 -24.88 -5.54 3.04
N LYS A 84 -26.14 -5.98 3.15
CA LYS A 84 -26.48 -7.31 3.64
C LYS A 84 -26.15 -8.36 2.58
N THR A 85 -26.26 -9.64 2.96
CA THR A 85 -26.03 -10.77 2.05
C THR A 85 -27.03 -10.83 0.89
N ASP A 86 -28.18 -10.17 1.01
CA ASP A 86 -29.19 -10.01 -0.04
C ASP A 86 -28.90 -8.80 -0.97
N GLY A 87 -27.82 -8.05 -0.71
CA GLY A 87 -27.46 -6.84 -1.46
C GLY A 87 -28.26 -5.60 -1.07
N SER A 88 -29.12 -5.67 -0.06
CA SER A 88 -29.83 -4.48 0.43
C SER A 88 -28.92 -3.59 1.31
N PRO A 89 -29.04 -2.25 1.20
CA PRO A 89 -28.23 -1.33 2.00
C PRO A 89 -28.76 -1.25 3.43
N ASP A 90 -27.87 -1.39 4.41
CA ASP A 90 -28.23 -1.36 5.84
C ASP A 90 -27.74 -0.11 6.56
N ARG A 91 -26.64 0.50 6.07
CA ARG A 91 -26.05 1.70 6.69
C ARG A 91 -25.67 2.75 5.67
N TRP A 92 -26.00 3.98 6.02
CA TRP A 92 -25.81 5.17 5.21
C TRP A 92 -24.91 6.16 5.95
N PHE A 93 -24.09 6.89 5.20
CA PHE A 93 -23.24 7.93 5.77
C PHE A 93 -22.96 9.03 4.75
N GLY A 94 -22.58 10.23 5.22
CA GLY A 94 -22.32 11.36 4.32
C GLY A 94 -21.22 11.05 3.29
N ARG A 95 -21.44 11.42 2.02
CA ARG A 95 -20.50 11.11 0.91
C ARG A 95 -19.07 11.54 1.18
N GLY A 96 -18.88 12.71 1.80
CA GLY A 96 -17.56 13.26 2.11
C GLY A 96 -16.81 12.40 3.12
N VAL A 97 -17.52 11.87 4.12
CA VAL A 97 -16.92 11.01 5.15
C VAL A 97 -16.56 9.64 4.56
N ILE A 98 -17.44 9.01 3.79
CA ILE A 98 -17.13 7.73 3.12
C ILE A 98 -15.94 7.90 2.17
N THR A 99 -15.92 8.96 1.38
CA THR A 99 -14.80 9.26 0.46
C THR A 99 -13.49 9.43 1.23
N ALA A 100 -13.50 10.18 2.33
CA ALA A 100 -12.31 10.34 3.17
C ALA A 100 -11.89 9.01 3.82
N TRP A 101 -12.82 8.24 4.37
CA TRP A 101 -12.55 6.94 5.00
C TRP A 101 -11.94 5.93 4.04
N MET A 102 -12.24 6.02 2.75
CA MET A 102 -11.63 5.15 1.74
C MET A 102 -10.28 5.69 1.25
N LEU A 103 -10.15 7.01 1.02
CA LEU A 103 -8.90 7.60 0.50
C LEU A 103 -7.80 7.70 1.56
N VAL A 104 -8.10 8.13 2.79
CA VAL A 104 -7.08 8.37 3.83
C VAL A 104 -6.23 7.12 4.09
N PRO A 105 -6.81 5.92 4.28
CA PRO A 105 -6.00 4.71 4.44
C PRO A 105 -5.14 4.39 3.21
N GLN A 106 -5.63 4.66 1.99
CA GLN A 106 -4.83 4.42 0.78
C GLN A 106 -3.60 5.31 0.68
N PHE A 107 -3.74 6.60 1.00
CA PHE A 107 -2.60 7.52 1.07
C PHE A 107 -1.59 7.04 2.12
N PHE A 108 -2.08 6.63 3.29
CA PHE A 108 -1.23 6.15 4.37
C PHE A 108 -0.46 4.88 3.96
N LEU A 109 -1.13 3.89 3.36
CA LEU A 109 -0.51 2.66 2.89
C LEU A 109 0.52 2.91 1.79
N THR A 110 0.22 3.80 0.85
CA THR A 110 1.17 4.17 -0.22
C THR A 110 2.41 4.85 0.36
N LEU A 111 2.22 5.80 1.29
CA LEU A 111 3.32 6.49 1.96
C LEU A 111 4.17 5.52 2.79
N LEU A 112 3.53 4.56 3.47
CA LEU A 112 4.20 3.50 4.19
C LEU A 112 5.06 2.66 3.25
N ALA A 113 4.51 2.24 2.10
CA ALA A 113 5.24 1.46 1.10
C ALA A 113 6.48 2.21 0.58
N VAL A 114 6.34 3.50 0.25
CA VAL A 114 7.45 4.35 -0.18
C VAL A 114 8.50 4.48 0.93
N THR A 115 8.06 4.76 2.16
CA THR A 115 8.98 5.00 3.29
C THR A 115 9.78 3.75 3.64
N VAL A 116 9.13 2.58 3.69
CA VAL A 116 9.77 1.30 4.00
C VAL A 116 10.75 0.91 2.89
N THR A 117 10.31 0.96 1.63
CA THR A 117 11.17 0.54 0.49
C THR A 117 12.37 1.46 0.32
N MET A 118 12.16 2.78 0.40
CA MET A 118 13.22 3.77 0.31
C MET A 118 14.18 3.69 1.50
N GLY A 119 13.67 3.40 2.69
CA GLY A 119 14.48 3.13 3.89
C GLY A 119 15.45 1.99 3.71
N ILE A 120 14.93 0.83 3.29
CA ILE A 120 15.74 -0.38 3.08
C ILE A 120 16.73 -0.18 1.94
N ALA A 121 16.31 0.44 0.82
CA ALA A 121 17.20 0.74 -0.31
C ALA A 121 18.39 1.62 0.11
N ARG A 122 18.14 2.68 0.90
CA ARG A 122 19.17 3.62 1.34
C ARG A 122 20.14 3.03 2.37
N MET A 123 19.67 2.13 3.23
CA MET A 123 20.54 1.51 4.23
C MET A 123 21.48 0.45 3.63
N GLY A 124 21.29 0.07 2.35
CA GLY A 124 22.10 -0.97 1.71
C GLY A 124 22.02 -2.32 2.42
N VAL A 125 20.98 -2.54 3.25
CA VAL A 125 20.84 -3.74 4.10
C VAL A 125 20.82 -5.00 3.25
N LEU A 126 20.25 -4.91 2.04
CA LEU A 126 20.23 -6.02 1.10
C LEU A 126 21.48 -6.07 0.18
N SER A 127 22.27 -4.99 0.11
CA SER A 127 23.53 -4.94 -0.64
C SER A 127 24.71 -5.54 0.12
N GLN A 128 24.58 -5.75 1.43
CA GLN A 128 25.63 -6.31 2.29
C GLN A 128 25.63 -7.84 2.41
N SER A 129 24.79 -8.57 1.66
CA SER A 129 24.88 -10.05 1.66
C SER A 129 26.18 -10.50 1.00
N PRO A 130 27.16 -11.06 1.76
CA PRO A 130 28.50 -11.36 1.26
C PRO A 130 28.56 -12.65 0.43
N ASN A 131 27.47 -13.41 0.39
CA ASN A 131 27.42 -14.70 -0.31
C ASN A 131 26.65 -14.52 -1.61
N GLY A 132 27.26 -14.96 -2.72
CA GLY A 132 26.74 -14.94 -4.09
C GLY A 132 25.47 -15.77 -4.32
N GLY A 133 24.44 -15.53 -3.53
CA GLY A 133 23.10 -16.06 -3.70
C GLY A 133 22.38 -15.31 -4.82
N SER A 134 21.96 -16.05 -5.84
CA SER A 134 21.33 -15.59 -7.10
C SER A 134 20.00 -14.78 -6.97
N ILE A 135 19.59 -14.37 -5.76
CA ILE A 135 18.38 -13.57 -5.55
C ILE A 135 18.78 -12.10 -5.51
N LYS A 136 18.45 -11.37 -6.58
CA LYS A 136 18.71 -9.93 -6.67
C LYS A 136 18.00 -9.20 -5.52
N PRO A 137 18.72 -8.49 -4.64
CA PRO A 137 18.18 -7.63 -3.58
C PRO A 137 16.95 -6.80 -3.99
N GLY A 138 16.98 -6.25 -5.21
CA GLY A 138 15.89 -5.44 -5.76
C GLY A 138 14.58 -6.20 -5.94
N ASN A 139 14.60 -7.51 -6.22
CA ASN A 139 13.36 -8.30 -6.38
C ASN A 139 12.66 -8.53 -5.04
N VAL A 140 13.43 -8.72 -3.96
CA VAL A 140 12.88 -8.86 -2.60
C VAL A 140 12.28 -7.53 -2.15
N LEU A 141 12.99 -6.44 -2.38
CA LEU A 141 12.50 -5.10 -2.06
C LEU A 141 11.25 -4.73 -2.87
N ALA A 142 11.22 -5.11 -4.14
CA ALA A 142 10.04 -4.95 -4.99
C ALA A 142 8.84 -5.74 -4.47
N LEU A 143 9.05 -6.99 -4.06
CA LEU A 143 7.99 -7.80 -3.49
C LEU A 143 7.44 -7.16 -2.21
N MET A 144 8.31 -6.81 -1.25
CA MET A 144 7.90 -6.22 0.03
C MET A 144 7.11 -4.92 -0.14
N GLY A 145 7.56 -4.03 -1.02
CA GLY A 145 6.87 -2.76 -1.28
C GLY A 145 5.51 -2.93 -1.97
N ASN A 146 5.43 -3.85 -2.94
CA ASN A 146 4.18 -4.10 -3.64
C ASN A 146 3.18 -4.93 -2.83
N MET A 147 3.61 -5.70 -1.82
CA MET A 147 2.68 -6.44 -0.95
C MET A 147 1.70 -5.53 -0.20
N ILE A 148 2.10 -4.29 0.12
CA ILE A 148 1.22 -3.28 0.72
C ILE A 148 0.08 -2.87 -0.24
N GLY A 149 0.28 -3.04 -1.55
CA GLY A 149 -0.74 -2.79 -2.55
C GLY A 149 -1.93 -3.76 -2.47
N LEU A 150 -1.77 -4.98 -1.91
CA LEU A 150 -2.87 -5.96 -1.79
C LEU A 150 -4.03 -5.48 -0.90
N PRO A 151 -3.81 -5.09 0.38
CA PRO A 151 -4.90 -4.53 1.19
C PRO A 151 -5.43 -3.21 0.60
N GLN A 152 -4.58 -2.43 -0.07
CA GLN A 152 -5.01 -1.22 -0.76
C GLN A 152 -5.97 -1.52 -1.91
N LEU A 153 -5.75 -2.62 -2.64
CA LEU A 153 -6.59 -3.09 -3.73
C LEU A 153 -7.97 -3.51 -3.21
N VAL A 154 -8.04 -4.17 -2.05
CA VAL A 154 -9.32 -4.50 -1.39
C VAL A 154 -10.10 -3.24 -1.03
N ILE A 155 -9.43 -2.22 -0.47
CA ILE A 155 -10.06 -0.92 -0.16
C ILE A 155 -10.52 -0.22 -1.45
N GLY A 156 -9.69 -0.23 -2.50
CA GLY A 156 -10.02 0.35 -3.80
C GLY A 156 -11.23 -0.30 -4.46
N PHE A 157 -11.36 -1.63 -4.33
CA PHE A 157 -12.54 -2.34 -4.79
C PHE A 157 -13.78 -2.02 -3.96
N ALA A 158 -13.68 -1.99 -2.63
CA ALA A 158 -14.80 -1.59 -1.76
C ALA A 158 -15.31 -0.19 -2.14
N MET A 159 -14.39 0.73 -2.41
CA MET A 159 -14.70 2.07 -2.88
C MET A 159 -15.43 2.07 -4.23
N LEU A 160 -14.95 1.28 -5.19
CA LEU A 160 -15.59 1.14 -6.50
C LEU A 160 -17.01 0.56 -6.38
N ASP A 161 -17.20 -0.49 -5.59
CA ASP A 161 -18.50 -1.14 -5.38
C ASP A 161 -19.50 -0.18 -4.73
N ILE A 162 -19.09 0.52 -3.66
CA ILE A 162 -19.92 1.54 -3.00
C ILE A 162 -20.29 2.66 -3.98
N PHE A 163 -19.34 3.14 -4.77
CA PHE A 163 -19.60 4.24 -5.71
C PHE A 163 -20.49 3.81 -6.88
N SER A 164 -20.27 2.61 -7.40
CA SER A 164 -21.08 1.99 -8.45
C SER A 164 -22.52 1.80 -7.98
N TYR A 165 -22.72 1.25 -6.78
CA TYR A 165 -24.04 1.04 -6.23
C TYR A 165 -24.80 2.36 -6.04
N ASN A 166 -24.17 3.36 -5.44
CA ASN A 166 -24.85 4.63 -5.14
C ASN A 166 -25.09 5.51 -6.37
N SER A 167 -24.37 5.28 -7.47
CA SER A 167 -24.55 6.06 -8.71
C SER A 167 -25.43 5.37 -9.73
N TYR A 168 -25.36 4.03 -9.81
CA TYR A 168 -26.02 3.24 -10.86
C TYR A 168 -26.90 2.11 -10.32
N GLY A 169 -26.93 1.86 -9.01
CA GLY A 169 -27.64 0.73 -8.40
C GLY A 169 -27.00 -0.64 -8.66
N ILE A 170 -25.76 -0.66 -9.16
CA ILE A 170 -25.07 -1.90 -9.55
C ILE A 170 -24.12 -2.34 -8.43
N HIS A 171 -24.41 -3.50 -7.85
CA HIS A 171 -23.48 -4.26 -7.03
C HIS A 171 -22.57 -5.13 -7.89
N LEU A 172 -21.25 -4.99 -7.70
CA LEU A 172 -20.27 -5.70 -8.51
C LEU A 172 -20.09 -7.14 -8.03
N LEU A 173 -19.48 -7.30 -6.86
CA LEU A 173 -19.14 -8.58 -6.24
C LEU A 173 -19.10 -8.39 -4.72
N PRO A 174 -19.53 -9.38 -3.91
CA PRO A 174 -19.42 -9.29 -2.47
C PRO A 174 -17.96 -9.07 -2.04
N LEU A 175 -17.72 -8.09 -1.16
CA LEU A 175 -16.38 -7.69 -0.74
C LEU A 175 -15.55 -8.87 -0.20
N TRP A 176 -16.19 -9.81 0.51
CA TRP A 176 -15.52 -10.99 1.06
C TRP A 176 -14.99 -11.93 -0.04
N VAL A 177 -15.74 -12.10 -1.15
CA VAL A 177 -15.31 -12.92 -2.29
C VAL A 177 -14.10 -12.27 -2.95
N PHE A 178 -14.17 -10.95 -3.18
CA PHE A 178 -13.06 -10.21 -3.76
C PHE A 178 -11.81 -10.27 -2.88
N ALA A 179 -11.96 -10.08 -1.57
CA ALA A 179 -10.87 -10.20 -0.62
C ALA A 179 -10.23 -11.60 -0.64
N LEU A 180 -11.03 -12.67 -0.71
CA LEU A 180 -10.52 -14.04 -0.85
C LEU A 180 -9.74 -14.23 -2.15
N ILE A 181 -10.20 -13.67 -3.27
CA ILE A 181 -9.48 -13.75 -4.55
C ILE A 181 -8.12 -13.03 -4.44
N VAL A 182 -8.10 -11.80 -3.90
CA VAL A 182 -6.87 -11.01 -3.75
C VAL A 182 -5.89 -11.69 -2.80
N MET A 183 -6.36 -12.17 -1.65
CA MET A 183 -5.52 -12.88 -0.68
C MET A 183 -5.02 -14.22 -1.23
N GLY A 184 -5.88 -14.98 -1.92
CA GLY A 184 -5.52 -16.24 -2.56
C GLY A 184 -4.46 -16.05 -3.64
N ALA A 185 -4.66 -15.09 -4.54
CA ALA A 185 -3.69 -14.76 -5.58
C ALA A 185 -2.35 -14.28 -4.99
N GLY A 186 -2.40 -13.38 -4.00
CA GLY A 186 -1.21 -12.92 -3.28
C GLY A 186 -0.45 -14.07 -2.59
N GLY A 187 -1.18 -14.97 -1.93
CA GLY A 187 -0.62 -16.16 -1.29
C GLY A 187 0.03 -17.14 -2.29
N VAL A 188 -0.60 -17.37 -3.45
CA VAL A 188 -0.03 -18.20 -4.52
C VAL A 188 1.26 -17.59 -5.06
N ILE A 189 1.27 -16.28 -5.34
CA ILE A 189 2.47 -15.57 -5.81
C ILE A 189 3.61 -15.72 -4.80
N LEU A 190 3.33 -15.50 -3.51
CA LEU A 190 4.32 -15.67 -2.43
C LEU A 190 4.81 -17.11 -2.33
N GLY A 191 3.90 -18.09 -2.42
CA GLY A 191 4.23 -19.51 -2.39
C GLY A 191 5.16 -19.91 -3.53
N ILE A 192 4.89 -19.46 -4.75
CA ILE A 192 5.74 -19.70 -5.92
C ILE A 192 7.14 -19.12 -5.68
N ILE A 193 7.22 -17.88 -5.19
CA ILE A 193 8.51 -17.23 -4.89
C ILE A 193 9.25 -18.03 -3.81
N MET A 194 8.61 -18.38 -2.71
CA MET A 194 9.22 -19.13 -1.62
C MET A 194 9.74 -20.51 -2.07
N VAL A 195 8.94 -21.24 -2.86
CA VAL A 195 9.36 -22.51 -3.47
C VAL A 195 10.54 -22.31 -4.42
N SER A 196 10.53 -21.24 -5.23
CA SER A 196 11.64 -20.94 -6.14
C SER A 196 12.94 -20.67 -5.38
N VAL A 197 12.86 -19.96 -4.24
CA VAL A 197 14.00 -19.67 -3.36
C VAL A 197 14.51 -20.96 -2.70
N ALA A 198 13.62 -21.78 -2.15
CA ALA A 198 13.99 -23.05 -1.52
C ALA A 198 14.65 -24.03 -2.50
N ARG A 199 14.12 -24.13 -3.72
CA ARG A 199 14.70 -24.97 -4.79
C ARG A 199 16.10 -24.48 -5.20
N ARG A 200 16.31 -23.16 -5.25
CA ARG A 200 17.63 -22.57 -5.56
C ARG A 200 18.63 -22.82 -4.43
N ALA A 201 18.22 -22.65 -3.18
CA ALA A 201 19.08 -22.91 -2.02
C ALA A 201 19.54 -24.38 -1.97
N ARG A 202 18.63 -25.34 -2.24
CA ARG A 202 18.99 -26.76 -2.30
C ARG A 202 20.00 -27.07 -3.40
N ARG A 203 19.87 -26.48 -4.59
CA ARG A 203 20.82 -26.68 -5.70
C ARG A 203 22.21 -26.14 -5.40
N ALA A 204 22.32 -25.04 -4.66
CA ALA A 204 23.58 -24.44 -4.27
C ALA A 204 24.32 -25.22 -3.16
N LEU A 205 23.63 -26.05 -2.39
CA LEU A 205 24.22 -26.93 -1.37
C LEU A 205 24.66 -28.30 -1.92
N SER A 206 24.22 -28.66 -3.13
CA SER A 206 24.54 -29.94 -3.79
C SER A 206 25.66 -29.83 -4.84
N SER A 207 26.27 -28.65 -5.00
CA SER A 207 27.41 -28.36 -5.87
C SER A 207 28.64 -28.08 -5.03
#